data_AF-A0A0A9VXG6-F1
#
_entry.id   AF-A0A0A9VXG6-F1
#
_cell.length_a   1.000
_cell.length_b   1.000
_cell.length_c   1.000
_cell.angle_alpha   90.00
_cell.angle_beta   90.00
_cell.angle_gamma   90.00
#
_symmetry.space_group_name_H-M   'P 1'
#
loop_
_entity.id
_entity.type
_entity.pdbx_description
1 polymer ?
#
loop_
_entity_poly.entity_id
_entity_poly.type
_entity_poly.pdbx_seq_one_letter_code
_entity_poly.pdbx_strand_id
1 'polypeptide(L)'
;MIRVFVYGTLKKGEPNHYWLEDSEKGDHKYVGEGLTKSKYPLVVATRYNIPFLLDSPGKGHNIKGEIYEVDRKMLSNLDILEDHPNFYVRRLEEIEFNSTTHQCWTYFLPKFKPGLLEKKMLDCYFNDPNQPYLERYLRDPAFDFKTEIL
;
A
#
# COMPACT_ATOMS: atom_id res chain seq x y z
N MET A 1 -1.97 11.31 -17.36
CA MET A 1 -1.33 10.43 -16.36
C MET A 1 -2.27 10.23 -15.19
N ILE A 2 -2.16 9.10 -14.51
CA ILE A 2 -3.04 8.66 -13.43
C ILE A 2 -2.29 8.81 -12.10
N ARG A 3 -2.91 9.37 -11.06
CA ARG A 3 -2.27 9.52 -9.75
C ARG A 3 -2.53 8.31 -8.88
N VAL A 4 -1.45 7.74 -8.33
CA VAL A 4 -1.48 6.66 -7.35
C VAL A 4 -0.81 7.14 -6.08
N PHE A 5 -1.42 6.84 -4.94
CA PHE A 5 -0.85 7.08 -3.63
C PHE A 5 -0.41 5.74 -3.02
N VAL A 6 0.88 5.64 -2.72
CA VAL A 6 1.51 4.46 -2.12
C VAL A 6 1.93 4.75 -0.68
N TYR A 7 1.65 3.82 0.24
CA TYR A 7 1.90 3.99 1.67
C TYR A 7 2.80 2.91 2.26
N GLY A 8 3.00 1.79 1.55
CA GLY A 8 3.68 0.60 2.03
C GLY A 8 4.98 0.32 1.28
N THR A 9 5.18 -0.94 0.89
CA THR A 9 6.43 -1.43 0.31
C THR A 9 6.84 -0.83 -1.02
N LEU A 10 5.95 -0.09 -1.69
CA LEU A 10 6.21 0.57 -2.98
C LEU A 10 6.88 1.95 -2.83
N LYS A 11 6.91 2.51 -1.61
CA LYS A 11 7.52 3.82 -1.38
C LYS A 11 9.03 3.80 -1.66
N LYS A 12 9.62 4.97 -1.91
CA LYS A 12 11.06 5.09 -2.13
C LYS A 12 11.85 4.55 -0.93
N GLY A 13 12.84 3.70 -1.21
CA GLY A 13 13.66 3.03 -0.19
C GLY A 13 13.02 1.79 0.44
N GLU A 14 11.79 1.44 0.06
CA GLU A 14 11.11 0.23 0.52
C GLU A 14 11.31 -0.96 -0.44
N PRO A 15 11.13 -2.21 0.02
CA PRO A 15 11.57 -3.41 -0.72
C PRO A 15 10.98 -3.58 -2.12
N ASN A 16 9.76 -3.11 -2.38
CA ASN A 16 9.11 -3.26 -3.68
C ASN A 16 9.22 -2.01 -4.57
N HIS A 17 10.00 -0.99 -4.20
CA HIS A 17 10.10 0.25 -4.99
C HIS A 17 10.53 0.03 -6.45
N TYR A 18 11.36 -0.99 -6.68
CA TYR A 18 11.82 -1.39 -8.02
C TYR A 18 10.68 -1.70 -9.01
N TRP A 19 9.47 -2.02 -8.52
CA TRP A 19 8.28 -2.21 -9.38
C TRP A 19 7.87 -0.93 -10.09
N LEU A 20 8.03 0.23 -9.44
CA LEU A 20 7.76 1.52 -10.05
C LEU A 20 8.90 1.92 -11.00
N GLU A 21 10.15 1.62 -10.64
CA GLU A 21 11.33 2.02 -11.42
C GLU A 21 11.53 1.23 -12.72
N ASP A 22 10.93 0.06 -12.85
CA ASP A 22 11.05 -0.78 -14.04
C ASP A 22 10.27 -0.20 -15.24
N SER A 23 11.00 0.37 -16.20
CA SER A 23 10.44 0.93 -17.45
C SER A 23 9.68 -0.09 -18.30
N GLU A 24 9.97 -1.39 -18.17
CA GLU A 24 9.20 -2.43 -18.85
C GLU A 24 7.78 -2.55 -18.29
N LYS A 25 7.55 -2.09 -17.05
CA LYS A 25 6.23 -2.09 -16.40
C LYS A 25 5.42 -0.84 -16.75
N GLY A 26 6.03 0.22 -17.28
CA GLY A 26 5.37 1.44 -17.75
C GLY A 26 6.02 2.71 -17.19
N ASP A 27 5.46 3.87 -17.56
CA ASP A 27 5.97 5.16 -17.10
C ASP A 27 5.51 5.49 -15.68
N HIS A 28 6.41 6.07 -14.90
CA HIS A 28 6.13 6.63 -13.58
C HIS A 28 6.85 7.96 -13.38
N LYS A 29 6.30 8.81 -12.52
CA LYS A 29 6.90 10.08 -12.11
C LYS A 29 6.54 10.35 -10.65
N TYR A 30 7.57 10.54 -9.82
CA TYR A 30 7.38 11.01 -8.45
C TYR A 30 6.81 12.43 -8.43
N VAL A 31 5.75 12.64 -7.66
CA VAL A 31 5.10 13.95 -7.50
C VAL A 31 5.47 14.59 -6.15
N GLY A 32 5.42 13.82 -5.07
CA GLY A 32 5.70 14.32 -3.72
C GLY A 32 5.10 13.45 -2.61
N GLU A 33 5.34 13.85 -1.36
CA GLU A 33 4.77 13.20 -0.19
C GLU A 33 3.32 13.67 0.04
N GLY A 34 2.43 12.75 0.36
CA GLY A 34 1.02 13.03 0.61
C GLY A 34 0.53 12.46 1.95
N LEU A 35 -0.58 13.00 2.43
CA LEU A 35 -1.27 12.54 3.64
C LEU A 35 -2.74 12.24 3.34
N THR A 36 -3.25 11.06 3.72
CA THR A 36 -4.69 10.80 3.56
C THR A 36 -5.51 11.77 4.41
N LYS A 37 -6.59 12.34 3.86
CA LYS A 37 -7.50 13.19 4.65
C LYS A 37 -8.33 12.38 5.65
N SER A 38 -8.73 11.19 5.24
CA SER A 38 -9.39 10.22 6.12
C SER A 38 -8.36 9.48 6.97
N LYS A 39 -8.77 9.08 8.18
CA LYS A 39 -7.97 8.19 9.02
C LYS A 39 -8.20 6.74 8.64
N TYR A 40 -7.13 5.94 8.62
CA TYR A 40 -7.18 4.51 8.38
C TYR A 40 -6.26 3.73 9.33
N PRO A 41 -6.59 2.47 9.65
CA PRO A 41 -5.65 1.54 10.27
C PRO A 41 -4.64 1.07 9.23
N LEU A 42 -3.38 1.47 9.39
CA LEU A 42 -2.25 0.86 8.71
C LEU A 42 -1.54 -0.07 9.69
N VAL A 43 -1.50 -1.37 9.40
CA VAL A 43 -0.91 -2.37 10.31
C VAL A 43 0.08 -3.24 9.57
N VAL A 44 1.13 -3.69 10.28
CA VAL A 44 2.02 -4.75 9.77
C VAL A 44 1.54 -6.08 10.33
N ALA A 45 1.29 -7.05 9.44
CA ALA A 45 0.77 -8.35 9.83
C ALA A 45 1.36 -9.49 8.99
N THR A 46 0.97 -10.71 9.36
CA THR A 46 1.50 -12.00 8.89
C THR A 46 2.94 -12.28 9.30
N ARG A 47 3.35 -13.54 9.20
CA ARG A 47 4.76 -13.94 9.31
C ARG A 47 5.70 -13.29 8.29
N TYR A 48 5.15 -12.64 7.26
CA TYR A 48 5.91 -11.96 6.19
C TYR A 48 6.00 -10.45 6.37
N ASN A 49 5.52 -9.91 7.50
CA ASN A 49 5.61 -8.48 7.86
C ASN A 49 5.08 -7.55 6.76
N ILE A 50 3.90 -7.87 6.22
CA ILE A 50 3.29 -7.13 5.12
C ILE A 50 2.50 -5.94 5.71
N PRO A 51 2.66 -4.71 5.20
CA PRO A 51 1.80 -3.60 5.56
C PRO A 51 0.44 -3.71 4.88
N PHE A 52 -0.63 -3.52 5.66
CA PHE A 52 -2.02 -3.53 5.20
C PHE A 52 -2.71 -2.22 5.60
N LEU A 53 -3.25 -1.50 4.62
CA LEU A 53 -4.19 -0.41 4.86
C LEU A 53 -5.60 -0.97 4.89
N LEU A 54 -6.16 -1.10 6.09
CA LEU A 54 -7.48 -1.69 6.29
C LEU A 54 -8.57 -0.70 5.86
N ASP A 55 -9.58 -1.18 5.13
CA ASP A 55 -10.73 -0.35 4.74
C ASP A 55 -11.68 -0.13 5.93
N SER A 56 -11.23 0.65 6.90
CA SER A 56 -11.99 1.03 8.09
C SER A 56 -11.83 2.54 8.35
N PRO A 57 -12.45 3.39 7.51
CA PRO A 57 -12.31 4.83 7.60
C PRO A 57 -12.71 5.35 8.99
N GLY A 58 -11.99 6.36 9.47
CA GLY A 58 -12.20 7.00 10.77
C GLY A 58 -11.45 6.36 11.94
N LYS A 59 -10.79 5.21 11.73
CA LYS A 59 -9.91 4.56 12.72
C LYS A 59 -8.44 4.79 12.39
N GLY A 60 -7.55 4.65 13.38
CA GLY A 60 -6.11 4.79 13.17
C GLY A 60 -5.67 6.23 12.91
N HIS A 61 -4.90 6.44 11.85
CA HIS A 61 -4.19 7.69 11.58
C HIS A 61 -4.43 8.19 10.16
N ASN A 62 -4.15 9.47 9.94
CA ASN A 62 -3.90 9.98 8.60
C ASN A 62 -2.58 9.38 8.12
N ILE A 63 -2.59 8.73 6.96
CA ILE A 63 -1.49 7.91 6.49
C ILE A 63 -0.57 8.71 5.59
N LYS A 64 0.71 8.72 5.93
CA LYS A 64 1.79 9.34 5.15
C LYS A 64 2.25 8.37 4.07
N GLY A 65 2.42 8.89 2.86
CA GLY A 65 2.88 8.13 1.72
C GLY A 65 3.36 9.03 0.60
N GLU A 66 3.44 8.48 -0.59
CA GLU A 66 4.00 9.13 -1.76
C GLU A 66 3.00 9.11 -2.91
N ILE A 67 2.96 10.20 -3.67
CA ILE A 67 2.12 10.35 -4.86
C ILE A 67 3.00 10.15 -6.09
N TYR A 68 2.55 9.26 -6.98
CA TYR A 68 3.14 9.02 -8.28
C TYR A 68 2.13 9.29 -9.39
N GLU A 69 2.60 9.90 -10.47
CA GLU A 69 1.89 9.93 -11.75
C GLU A 69 2.37 8.74 -12.59
N VAL A 70 1.44 7.86 -12.98
CA VAL A 70 1.73 6.65 -13.75
C VAL A 70 0.90 6.60 -15.03
N ASP A 71 1.35 5.84 -16.02
CA ASP A 71 0.55 5.51 -17.19
C ASP A 71 -0.47 4.37 -16.90
N ARG A 72 -1.24 3.98 -17.91
CA ARG A 72 -2.21 2.88 -17.77
C ARG A 72 -1.53 1.51 -17.64
N LYS A 73 -0.34 1.33 -18.24
CA LYS A 73 0.39 0.06 -18.25
C LYS A 73 0.92 -0.24 -16.85
N MET A 74 1.57 0.75 -16.24
CA MET A 74 2.06 0.70 -14.86
C MET A 74 0.91 0.48 -13.89
N LEU A 75 -0.20 1.20 -14.03
CA LEU A 75 -1.38 0.97 -13.18
C LEU A 75 -1.92 -0.45 -13.28
N SER A 76 -2.00 -1.02 -14.49
CA SER A 76 -2.44 -2.41 -14.67
C SER A 76 -1.47 -3.42 -14.06
N ASN A 77 -0.16 -3.14 -14.11
CA ASN A 77 0.84 -4.00 -13.46
C ASN A 77 0.78 -3.91 -11.93
N LEU A 78 0.49 -2.73 -11.38
CA LEU A 78 0.22 -2.58 -9.96
C LEU A 78 -1.06 -3.32 -9.54
N ASP A 79 -2.11 -3.31 -10.37
CA ASP A 79 -3.35 -4.06 -10.10
C ASP A 79 -3.05 -5.58 -10.02
N ILE A 80 -2.20 -6.11 -10.91
CA ILE A 80 -1.75 -7.50 -10.87
C ILE A 80 -0.90 -7.77 -9.62
N LEU A 81 0.05 -6.86 -9.31
CA LEU A 81 0.88 -6.98 -8.12
C LEU A 81 0.02 -7.08 -6.87
N GLU A 82 -0.96 -6.20 -6.69
CA GLU A 82 -1.81 -6.15 -5.49
C GLU A 82 -2.98 -7.16 -5.50
N ASP A 83 -3.04 -8.04 -6.51
CA ASP A 83 -4.13 -9.02 -6.70
C ASP A 83 -5.51 -8.33 -6.65
N HIS A 84 -5.62 -7.19 -7.34
CA HIS A 84 -6.85 -6.43 -7.47
C HIS A 84 -7.83 -7.10 -8.47
N PRO A 85 -9.14 -7.22 -8.16
CA PRO A 85 -9.87 -6.81 -6.95
C PRO A 85 -10.04 -7.90 -5.89
N ASN A 86 -9.30 -9.01 -5.96
CA ASN A 86 -9.52 -10.18 -5.12
C ASN A 86 -8.96 -10.01 -3.70
N PHE A 87 -7.76 -9.45 -3.56
CA PHE A 87 -7.09 -9.24 -2.29
C PHE A 87 -7.12 -7.78 -1.86
N TYR A 88 -6.53 -6.88 -2.66
CA TYR A 88 -6.70 -5.44 -2.47
C TYR A 88 -7.75 -4.87 -3.42
N VAL A 89 -8.44 -3.82 -2.97
CA VAL A 89 -9.36 -3.05 -3.80
C VAL A 89 -8.80 -1.64 -3.96
N ARG A 90 -8.57 -1.25 -5.22
CA ARG A 90 -8.18 0.11 -5.59
C ARG A 90 -9.41 1.01 -5.63
N ARG A 91 -9.37 2.12 -4.90
CA ARG A 91 -10.39 3.20 -4.98
C ARG A 91 -9.72 4.57 -4.96
N LEU A 92 -10.48 5.60 -5.32
CA LEU A 92 -10.02 6.98 -5.17
C LEU A 92 -10.10 7.39 -3.70
N GLU A 93 -9.01 7.97 -3.19
CA GLU A 93 -8.92 8.58 -1.86
C GLU A 93 -8.47 10.03 -1.97
N GLU A 94 -8.94 10.87 -1.05
CA GLU A 94 -8.47 12.24 -0.91
C GLU A 94 -7.12 12.31 -0.18
N ILE A 95 -6.11 12.78 -0.89
CA ILE A 95 -4.75 12.98 -0.39
C ILE A 95 -4.45 14.48 -0.34
N GLU A 96 -4.02 14.95 0.82
CA GLU A 96 -3.50 16.29 1.02
C GLU A 96 -2.02 16.34 0.58
N PHE A 97 -1.72 17.26 -0.32
CA PHE A 97 -0.38 17.53 -0.86
C PHE A 97 -0.27 19.00 -1.24
N ASN A 98 0.81 19.67 -0.84
CA ASN A 98 1.05 21.10 -1.08
C ASN A 98 -0.14 22.01 -0.68
N SER A 99 -0.77 21.72 0.46
CA SER A 99 -1.97 22.44 0.96
C SER A 99 -3.20 22.33 0.05
N THR A 100 -3.20 21.41 -0.91
CA THR A 100 -4.33 21.13 -1.81
C THR A 100 -4.75 19.66 -1.71
N THR A 101 -6.03 19.39 -1.98
CA THR A 101 -6.57 18.02 -2.00
C THR A 101 -6.50 17.45 -3.42
N HIS A 102 -5.95 16.25 -3.54
CA HIS A 102 -5.86 15.49 -4.79
C HIS A 102 -6.59 14.16 -4.65
N GLN A 103 -7.27 13.75 -5.70
CA GLN A 103 -7.81 12.40 -5.81
C GLN A 103 -6.70 11.47 -6.33
N CYS A 104 -6.34 10.47 -5.54
CA CYS A 104 -5.34 9.48 -5.91
C CYS A 104 -5.92 8.07 -5.75
N TRP A 105 -5.53 7.18 -6.66
CA TRP A 105 -5.85 5.78 -6.49
C TRP A 105 -5.01 5.16 -5.36
N THR A 106 -5.67 4.44 -4.48
CA THR A 106 -5.04 3.80 -3.32
C THR A 106 -5.60 2.39 -3.15
N TYR A 107 -4.74 1.45 -2.79
CA TYR A 107 -5.12 0.06 -2.53
C TYR A 107 -5.50 -0.13 -1.07
N PHE A 108 -6.69 -0.65 -0.82
CA PHE A 108 -7.19 -0.96 0.53
C PHE A 108 -7.46 -2.46 0.64
N LEU A 109 -7.32 -3.00 1.85
CA LEU A 109 -7.75 -4.34 2.18
C LEU A 109 -9.22 -4.28 2.67
N PRO A 110 -10.21 -4.68 1.85
CA PRO A 110 -11.63 -4.49 2.18
C PRO A 110 -12.17 -5.52 3.18
N LYS A 111 -11.58 -6.73 3.21
CA LYS A 111 -11.99 -7.84 4.07
C LYS A 111 -10.81 -8.21 4.94
N PHE A 112 -11.03 -8.28 6.24
CA PHE A 112 -9.98 -8.55 7.21
C PHE A 112 -10.59 -9.06 8.53
N LYS A 113 -9.81 -9.87 9.27
CA LYS A 113 -10.18 -10.33 10.62
C LYS A 113 -10.24 -9.16 11.59
N PRO A 114 -11.25 -9.08 12.48
CA PRO A 114 -11.37 -8.01 13.45
C PRO A 114 -10.13 -7.83 14.35
N GLY A 115 -9.43 -8.92 14.68
CA GLY A 115 -8.22 -8.87 15.50
C GLY A 115 -7.06 -8.08 14.90
N LEU A 116 -7.10 -7.74 13.60
CA LEU A 116 -6.13 -6.84 12.99
C LEU A 116 -6.27 -5.40 13.48
N LEU A 117 -7.45 -4.99 13.98
CA LEU A 117 -7.66 -3.68 14.57
C LEU A 117 -7.04 -3.51 15.97
N GLU A 118 -6.65 -4.61 16.61
CA GLU A 118 -5.96 -4.60 17.91
C GLU A 118 -4.42 -4.47 17.74
N LYS A 119 -3.91 -4.58 16.50
CA LYS A 119 -2.49 -4.41 16.22
C LYS A 119 -2.07 -2.94 16.34
N LYS A 120 -0.78 -2.72 16.57
CA LYS A 120 -0.17 -1.38 16.49
C LYS A 120 -0.47 -0.76 15.13
N MET A 121 -1.18 0.36 15.13
CA MET A 121 -1.47 1.15 13.94
C MET A 121 -0.33 2.14 13.71
N LEU A 122 0.07 2.30 12.46
CA LEU A 122 1.12 3.20 12.01
C LEU A 122 0.50 4.41 11.31
N ASP A 123 1.14 5.56 11.41
CA ASP A 123 0.86 6.71 10.54
C ASP A 123 1.74 6.70 9.27
N CYS A 124 2.88 6.00 9.32
CA CYS A 124 3.80 5.80 8.21
C CYS A 124 4.46 4.44 8.33
N TYR A 125 4.49 3.67 7.24
CA TYR A 125 5.23 2.40 7.19
C TYR A 125 6.70 2.64 6.89
N PHE A 126 7.57 1.91 7.58
CA PHE A 126 8.97 1.73 7.22
C PHE A 126 9.34 0.26 7.43
N ASN A 127 10.11 -0.33 6.52
CA ASN A 127 10.61 -1.69 6.71
C ASN A 127 11.53 -1.77 7.94
N ASP A 128 11.18 -2.60 8.92
CA ASP A 128 11.96 -2.78 10.15
C ASP A 128 13.17 -3.68 9.89
N PRO A 129 14.42 -3.23 10.10
CA PRO A 129 15.60 -4.08 9.92
C PRO A 129 15.63 -5.33 10.82
N ASN A 130 14.96 -5.30 11.97
CA ASN A 130 14.89 -6.43 12.90
C ASN A 130 13.77 -7.41 12.55
N GLN A 131 12.74 -6.96 11.83
CA GLN A 131 11.60 -7.75 11.39
C GLN A 131 11.22 -7.36 9.96
N PRO A 132 12.10 -7.65 8.98
CA PRO A 132 11.91 -7.15 7.63
C PRO A 132 10.71 -7.80 6.95
N TYR A 133 10.09 -7.05 6.04
CA TYR A 133 9.18 -7.55 5.02
C TYR A 133 9.85 -8.69 4.26
N LEU A 134 9.16 -9.83 4.19
CA LEU A 134 9.63 -10.98 3.42
C LEU A 134 9.11 -10.89 1.99
N GLU A 135 10.03 -10.73 1.03
CA GLU A 135 9.72 -10.67 -0.39
C GLU A 135 8.99 -11.93 -0.89
N ARG A 136 8.15 -11.77 -1.91
CA ARG A 136 7.24 -12.83 -2.38
C ARG A 136 7.98 -14.12 -2.80
N TYR A 137 9.13 -13.99 -3.45
CA TYR A 137 9.91 -15.14 -3.92
C TYR A 137 10.62 -15.92 -2.80
N LEU A 138 10.69 -15.36 -1.58
CA LEU A 138 11.25 -16.02 -0.39
C LEU A 138 10.19 -16.69 0.48
N ARG A 139 8.90 -16.55 0.13
CA ARG A 139 7.79 -17.09 0.92
C ARG A 139 7.61 -18.57 0.64
N ASP A 140 7.08 -19.27 1.64
CA ASP A 140 6.68 -20.67 1.52
C ASP A 140 5.49 -20.78 0.55
N PRO A 141 5.66 -21.42 -0.63
CA PRO A 141 4.59 -21.53 -1.62
C PRO A 141 3.42 -22.42 -1.15
N ALA A 142 3.64 -23.27 -0.14
CA ALA A 142 2.59 -24.12 0.43
C ALA A 142 1.74 -23.38 1.48
N PHE A 143 2.16 -22.20 1.92
CA PHE A 143 1.50 -21.45 2.99
C PHE A 143 0.67 -20.28 2.45
N ASP A 144 -0.64 -20.35 2.64
CA ASP A 144 -1.53 -19.22 2.35
C ASP A 144 -1.59 -18.23 3.51
N PHE A 145 -0.79 -17.17 3.42
CA PHE A 145 -0.79 -16.08 4.41
C PHE A 145 -2.11 -15.31 4.48
N LYS A 146 -2.98 -15.42 3.46
CA LYS A 146 -4.31 -14.78 3.49
C LYS A 146 -5.14 -15.36 4.64
N THR A 147 -4.89 -16.60 5.08
CA THR A 147 -5.54 -17.20 6.26
C THR A 147 -5.22 -16.48 7.57
N GLU A 148 -4.12 -15.72 7.65
CA GLU A 148 -3.79 -14.89 8.82
C GLU A 148 -4.56 -13.55 8.80
N ILE A 149 -5.12 -13.17 7.66
CA ILE A 149 -5.67 -11.84 7.37
C ILE A 149 -7.18 -11.85 7.16
N LEU A 150 -7.73 -12.82 6.40
CA LEU A 150 -9.13 -12.92 6.00
C LEU A 150 -9.98 -13.71 6.98
#